data_AF-A0A239WUY8-F1
#
_entry.id   AF-A0A239WUY8-F1
#
_cell.length_a   1.000
_cell.length_b   1.000
_cell.length_c   1.000
_cell.angle_alpha   90.00
_cell.angle_beta   90.00
_cell.angle_gamma   90.00
#
_symmetry.space_group_name_H-M   'P 1'
#
loop_
_entity.id
_entity.type
_entity.pdbx_description
1 polymer ?
#
loop_
_entity_poly.entity_id
_entity_poly.type
_entity_poly.pdbx_seq_one_letter_code
_entity_poly.pdbx_strand_id
1 'polypeptide(L)'
;MVPLALNHISKTYLVEVNGYLAEDAVDFFDQGVRFLDGNICKPAQLDILNAEDTKSRARLVITEGKFHQVKKMFLAYGLKVTYLKRIAFGSLKLGDLERGQYRPLAKDEIAILLDQTRA
;
A
#
# COMPACT_ATOMS: atom_id res chain seq x y z
N MET A 1 -17.51 -21.37 -8.16
CA MET A 1 -17.03 -20.00 -8.44
C MET A 1 -17.09 -19.24 -7.12
N VAL A 2 -15.96 -19.10 -6.42
CA VAL A 2 -15.90 -18.38 -5.13
C VAL A 2 -15.79 -16.89 -5.44
N PRO A 3 -16.63 -16.01 -4.87
CA PRO A 3 -16.51 -14.57 -5.08
C PRO A 3 -15.21 -14.09 -4.42
N LEU A 4 -14.26 -13.62 -5.23
CA LEU A 4 -12.98 -13.09 -4.77
C LEU A 4 -13.20 -11.70 -4.16
N ALA A 5 -13.48 -11.62 -2.87
CA ALA A 5 -13.41 -10.36 -2.14
C ALA A 5 -11.94 -9.94 -1.91
N LEU A 6 -11.25 -9.54 -2.99
CA LEU A 6 -9.84 -9.06 -3.00
C LEU A 6 -9.61 -7.77 -2.16
N ASN A 7 -10.68 -7.21 -1.58
CA ASN A 7 -10.72 -5.93 -0.88
C ASN A 7 -10.35 -6.01 0.62
N HIS A 8 -9.92 -7.19 1.08
CA HIS A 8 -9.42 -7.41 2.45
C HIS A 8 -7.94 -7.78 2.50
N ILE A 9 -7.34 -8.20 1.38
CA ILE A 9 -5.93 -8.61 1.35
C ILE A 9 -5.03 -7.39 1.45
N SER A 10 -4.10 -7.40 2.41
CA SER A 10 -3.14 -6.32 2.60
C SER A 10 -2.21 -6.15 1.40
N LYS A 11 -1.84 -4.91 1.10
CA LYS A 11 -0.95 -4.54 0.02
C LYS A 11 0.06 -3.57 0.61
N THR A 12 1.33 -3.96 0.59
CA THR A 12 2.41 -3.15 1.17
C THR A 12 3.16 -2.43 0.07
N TYR A 13 3.30 -1.12 0.22
CA TYR A 13 3.97 -0.23 -0.71
C TYR A 13 5.17 0.42 -0.04
N LEU A 14 6.26 0.55 -0.78
CA LEU A 14 7.28 1.58 -0.55
C LEU A 14 6.91 2.81 -1.37
N VAL A 15 6.91 3.96 -0.72
CA VAL A 15 6.51 5.23 -1.29
C VAL A 15 7.59 6.26 -1.04
N GLU A 16 7.92 7.04 -2.07
CA GLU A 16 8.66 8.28 -1.91
C GLU A 16 7.75 9.46 -2.26
N VAL A 17 7.89 10.55 -1.52
CA VAL A 17 7.12 11.79 -1.69
C VAL A 17 8.02 13.01 -1.78
N ASN A 18 7.53 14.09 -2.41
CA ASN A 18 8.29 15.30 -2.74
C ASN A 18 8.38 16.36 -1.61
N GLY A 19 8.47 15.94 -0.36
CA GLY A 19 8.59 16.87 0.76
C GLY A 19 8.67 16.17 2.11
N TYR A 20 8.72 16.97 3.18
CA TYR A 20 8.72 16.50 4.55
C TYR A 20 7.40 15.79 4.91
N LEU A 21 7.51 14.55 5.36
CA LEU A 21 6.40 13.74 5.86
C LEU A 21 6.45 13.79 7.39
N ALA A 22 5.58 14.59 7.99
CA ALA A 22 5.59 14.81 9.43
C ALA A 22 4.98 13.62 10.19
N GLU A 23 5.26 13.56 11.50
CA GLU A 23 4.85 12.45 12.37
C GLU A 23 3.31 12.30 12.47
N ASP A 24 2.58 13.40 12.32
CA ASP A 24 1.10 13.41 12.29
C ASP A 24 0.50 12.64 11.09
N ALA A 25 1.31 12.38 10.06
CA ALA A 25 0.90 11.57 8.92
C ALA A 25 0.50 10.16 9.37
N VAL A 26 1.12 9.60 10.41
CA VAL A 26 0.78 8.25 10.88
C VAL A 26 -0.69 8.20 11.31
N ASP A 27 -1.11 9.14 12.15
CA ASP A 27 -2.50 9.24 12.63
C ASP A 27 -3.46 9.61 11.50
N PHE A 28 -3.06 10.52 10.60
CA PHE A 28 -3.87 10.91 9.44
C PHE A 28 -4.24 9.70 8.56
N PHE A 29 -3.30 8.79 8.32
CA PHE A 29 -3.54 7.60 7.51
C PHE A 29 -4.31 6.51 8.30
N ASP A 30 -4.07 6.37 9.60
CA ASP A 30 -4.75 5.39 10.46
C ASP A 30 -6.25 5.70 10.64
N GLN A 31 -6.64 6.97 10.61
CA GLN A 31 -8.06 7.38 10.67
C GLN A 31 -8.83 7.16 9.36
N GLY A 32 -8.13 6.82 8.27
CA GLY A 32 -8.71 6.70 6.94
C GLY A 32 -8.79 8.04 6.20
N VAL A 33 -8.33 8.04 4.95
CA VAL A 33 -8.13 9.28 4.19
C VAL A 33 -9.35 9.60 3.32
N ARG A 34 -9.87 10.82 3.45
CA ARG A 34 -10.91 11.35 2.56
C ARG A 34 -10.30 11.96 1.31
N PHE A 35 -10.77 11.53 0.14
CA PHE A 35 -10.41 12.12 -1.15
C PHE A 35 -11.19 13.41 -1.41
N LEU A 36 -10.67 14.23 -2.33
CA LEU A 36 -11.32 15.47 -2.77
C LEU A 36 -12.72 15.25 -3.37
N ASP A 37 -12.99 14.05 -3.89
CA ASP A 37 -14.30 13.65 -4.44
C ASP A 37 -15.30 13.17 -3.36
N GLY A 38 -14.92 13.24 -2.08
CA GLY A 38 -15.75 12.86 -0.95
C GLY A 38 -15.64 11.40 -0.54
N ASN A 39 -15.02 10.53 -1.34
CA ASN A 39 -14.83 9.13 -0.98
C ASN A 39 -13.85 8.98 0.19
N ILE A 40 -14.16 8.08 1.13
CA ILE A 40 -13.32 7.80 2.30
C ILE A 40 -12.65 6.44 2.10
N CYS A 41 -11.34 6.38 2.32
CA CYS A 41 -10.55 5.15 2.37
C CYS A 41 -10.68 4.47 3.73
N LYS A 42 -10.45 3.16 3.75
CA LYS A 42 -10.23 2.45 5.02
C LYS A 42 -8.94 2.99 5.70
N PRO A 43 -8.81 2.80 7.02
CA PRO A 43 -7.54 2.95 7.73
C PRO A 43 -6.36 2.33 6.98
N ALA A 44 -5.23 3.02 7.01
CA ALA A 44 -3.99 2.56 6.40
C ALA A 44 -2.83 2.74 7.38
N GLN A 45 -1.98 1.72 7.47
CA GLN A 45 -0.83 1.77 8.36
C GLN A 45 0.34 2.41 7.63
N LEU A 46 0.84 3.52 8.17
CA LEU A 46 1.99 4.25 7.66
C LEU A 46 3.17 4.09 8.63
N ASP A 47 4.33 3.75 8.07
CA ASP A 47 5.60 3.66 8.79
C ASP A 47 6.61 4.55 8.06
N ILE A 48 7.02 5.65 8.70
CA ILE A 48 7.93 6.64 8.13
C ILE A 48 9.35 6.09 8.24
N LEU A 49 10.00 5.87 7.10
CA LEU A 49 11.35 5.30 7.03
C LEU A 49 12.42 6.39 7.08
N ASN A 50 12.10 7.56 6.53
CA ASN A 50 12.97 8.73 6.49
C ASN A 50 12.11 9.96 6.13
N ALA A 51 12.39 11.10 6.75
CA ALA A 51 11.71 12.36 6.49
C ALA A 51 12.73 13.49 6.30
N GLU A 52 12.78 14.06 5.10
CA GLU A 52 13.66 15.18 4.74
C GLU A 52 12.82 16.26 4.03
N ASP A 53 13.28 17.51 4.10
CA ASP A 53 12.54 18.68 3.60
C ASP A 53 12.05 18.55 2.15
N THR A 54 12.86 17.92 1.29
CA THR A 54 12.58 17.79 -0.14
C THR A 54 12.12 16.40 -0.56
N LYS A 55 12.30 15.40 0.30
CA LYS A 55 11.99 14.00 -0.01
C LYS A 55 11.80 13.18 1.26
N SER A 56 10.70 12.46 1.34
CA SER A 56 10.48 11.50 2.42
C SER A 56 10.16 10.12 1.87
N ARG A 57 10.42 9.09 2.68
CA ARG A 57 10.17 7.69 2.36
C ARG A 57 9.30 7.07 3.43
N ALA A 58 8.31 6.29 3.01
CA ALA A 58 7.45 5.56 3.92
C ALA A 58 7.08 4.19 3.37
N ARG A 59 6.71 3.30 4.30
CA ARG A 59 6.02 2.05 4.03
C ARG A 59 4.54 2.25 4.33
N LEU A 60 3.68 1.96 3.37
CA LEU A 60 2.24 2.09 3.50
C LEU A 60 1.56 0.73 3.28
N VAL A 61 0.68 0.34 4.20
CA VAL A 61 -0.15 -0.87 4.09
C VAL A 61 -1.62 -0.47 3.93
N ILE A 62 -2.24 -0.91 2.83
CA ILE A 62 -3.69 -0.75 2.57
C ILE A 62 -4.35 -2.11 2.34
N THR A 63 -5.62 -2.24 2.68
CA THR A 63 -6.39 -3.48 2.46
C THR A 63 -7.34 -3.39 1.25
N GLU A 64 -7.73 -2.18 0.86
CA GLU A 64 -8.54 -1.95 -0.32
C GLU A 64 -7.67 -1.75 -1.59
N GLY A 65 -8.29 -1.45 -2.74
CA GLY A 65 -7.59 -1.34 -4.02
C GLY A 65 -8.22 -0.31 -4.95
N LYS A 66 -8.48 0.91 -4.46
CA LYS A 66 -9.11 1.97 -5.27
C LYS A 66 -8.16 2.52 -6.33
N PHE A 67 -8.72 3.01 -7.44
CA PHE A 67 -7.93 3.60 -8.53
C PHE A 67 -7.05 4.76 -8.03
N HIS A 68 -5.74 4.63 -8.25
CA HIS A 68 -4.72 5.58 -7.79
C HIS A 68 -4.74 5.90 -6.28
N GLN A 69 -5.25 4.99 -5.46
CA GLN A 69 -5.47 5.22 -4.03
C GLN A 69 -4.27 5.82 -3.32
N VAL A 70 -3.10 5.16 -3.36
CA VAL A 70 -1.90 5.63 -2.65
C VAL A 70 -1.54 7.05 -3.07
N LYS A 71 -1.55 7.35 -4.37
CA LYS A 71 -1.25 8.69 -4.89
C LYS A 71 -2.27 9.72 -4.39
N LYS A 72 -3.56 9.38 -4.37
CA LYS A 72 -4.62 10.26 -3.88
C LYS A 72 -4.55 10.48 -2.37
N MET A 73 -4.18 9.46 -1.60
CA MET A 73 -4.04 9.56 -0.14
C MET A 73 -2.93 10.55 0.25
N PHE A 74 -1.74 10.41 -0.33
CA PHE A 74 -0.65 11.35 -0.10
C PHE A 74 -0.99 12.76 -0.63
N LEU A 75 -1.68 12.86 -1.78
CA LEU A 75 -2.11 14.16 -2.29
C LEU A 75 -3.10 14.86 -1.35
N ALA A 76 -3.99 14.10 -0.69
CA ALA A 76 -4.91 14.63 0.31
C ALA A 76 -4.19 15.09 1.59
N TYR A 77 -3.09 14.43 1.97
CA TYR A 77 -2.20 14.90 3.04
C TYR A 77 -1.39 16.15 2.62
N GLY A 78 -1.21 16.38 1.31
CA GLY A 78 -0.52 17.56 0.76
C GLY A 78 0.80 17.25 0.04
N LEU A 79 1.14 15.98 -0.14
CA LEU A 79 2.38 15.55 -0.78
C LEU A 79 2.14 14.76 -2.07
N LYS A 80 3.04 14.89 -3.04
CA LYS A 80 2.99 14.14 -4.30
C LYS A 80 3.92 12.93 -4.21
N VAL A 81 3.39 11.77 -4.57
CA VAL A 81 4.16 10.54 -4.73
C VAL A 81 5.06 10.64 -5.96
N THR A 82 6.37 10.51 -5.76
CA THR A 82 7.41 10.54 -6.80
C THR A 82 7.89 9.14 -7.18
N TYR A 83 7.78 8.19 -6.25
CA TYR A 83 8.08 6.77 -6.49
C TYR A 83 7.08 5.89 -5.74
N LEU A 84 6.65 4.81 -6.40
CA LEU A 84 5.70 3.86 -5.82
C LEU A 84 6.05 2.45 -6.26
N LYS A 85 6.34 1.58 -5.29
CA LYS A 85 6.61 0.16 -5.52
C LYS A 85 5.82 -0.70 -4.54
N ARG A 86 4.95 -1.57 -5.07
CA ARG A 86 4.32 -2.61 -4.24
C ARG A 86 5.33 -3.72 -3.97
N ILE A 87 5.60 -3.98 -2.70
CA ILE A 87 6.60 -4.97 -2.26
C ILE A 87 5.96 -6.22 -1.65
N ALA A 88 4.67 -6.18 -1.30
CA ALA A 88 3.94 -7.35 -0.86
C ALA A 88 2.45 -7.30 -1.21
N PHE A 89 1.84 -8.48 -1.34
CA PHE A 89 0.42 -8.71 -1.51
C PHE A 89 0.01 -9.89 -0.61
N GLY A 90 -0.71 -9.59 0.48
CA GLY A 90 -0.96 -10.54 1.56
C GLY A 90 0.35 -11.06 2.12
N SER A 91 0.48 -12.37 2.18
CA SER A 91 1.71 -13.07 2.59
C SER A 91 2.80 -13.09 1.50
N LEU A 92 2.45 -12.82 0.23
CA LEU A 92 3.42 -12.86 -0.86
C LEU A 92 4.31 -11.63 -0.84
N LYS A 93 5.63 -11.85 -0.82
CA LYS A 93 6.64 -10.80 -0.92
C LYS A 93 7.25 -10.79 -2.31
N LEU A 94 7.59 -9.61 -2.81
CA LEU A 94 8.28 -9.46 -4.09
C LEU A 94 9.68 -10.11 -4.07
N GLY A 95 10.36 -10.08 -2.92
CA GLY A 95 11.71 -10.62 -2.77
C GLY A 95 12.71 -9.95 -3.71
N ASP A 96 13.63 -10.74 -4.24
CA ASP A 96 14.73 -10.30 -5.10
C ASP A 96 14.41 -10.36 -6.60
N LEU A 97 13.12 -10.43 -6.96
CA LEU A 97 12.69 -10.50 -8.35
C LEU A 97 13.01 -9.18 -9.08
N GLU A 98 13.80 -9.28 -10.15
CA GLU A 98 14.16 -8.13 -10.96
C GLU A 98 12.96 -7.57 -11.75
N ARG A 99 13.09 -6.30 -12.18
CA ARG A 99 12.05 -5.63 -12.95
C ARG A 99 11.78 -6.38 -14.27
N GLY A 100 10.52 -6.70 -14.51
CA GLY A 100 10.08 -7.40 -15.73
C GLY A 100 10.17 -8.92 -15.64
N GLN A 101 10.77 -9.46 -14.58
CA GLN A 101 10.80 -10.89 -14.33
C GLN A 101 9.52 -11.37 -13.67
N TYR A 102 9.24 -12.66 -13.81
CA TYR A 102 8.19 -13.38 -13.10
C TYR A 102 8.70 -14.75 -12.69
N ARG A 103 8.05 -15.35 -11.68
CA ARG A 103 8.29 -16.74 -11.28
C ARG A 103 6.97 -17.44 -10.99
N PRO A 104 6.91 -18.77 -11.11
CA PRO A 104 5.78 -19.52 -10.58
C PRO A 104 5.72 -19.38 -9.05
N LEU A 105 4.50 -19.46 -8.51
CA LEU A 105 4.28 -19.58 -7.07
C LEU A 105 4.63 -20.98 -6.60
N ALA A 106 5.21 -21.08 -5.41
CA ALA A 106 5.44 -22.34 -4.74
C ALA A 106 4.13 -22.93 -4.20
N LYS A 107 4.09 -24.25 -3.96
CA LYS A 107 2.83 -24.95 -3.57
C LYS A 107 2.26 -24.43 -2.25
N ASP A 108 3.13 -24.09 -1.31
CA ASP A 108 2.81 -23.46 -0.03
C ASP A 108 2.24 -22.05 -0.21
N GLU A 109 2.84 -21.23 -1.09
CA GLU A 109 2.32 -19.91 -1.43
C GLU A 109 0.90 -19.99 -2.01
N ILE A 110 0.65 -20.96 -2.89
CA ILE A 110 -0.68 -21.23 -3.46
C ILE A 110 -1.65 -21.65 -2.35
N ALA A 111 -1.24 -22.55 -1.46
CA ALA A 111 -2.09 -23.00 -0.36
C ALA A 111 -2.50 -21.83 0.56
N ILE A 112 -1.55 -20.95 0.90
CA ILE A 112 -1.82 -19.76 1.72
C ILE A 112 -2.79 -18.81 1.01
N LEU A 113 -2.61 -18.56 -0.29
CA LEU A 113 -3.54 -17.72 -1.04
C LEU A 113 -4.96 -18.31 -1.09
N LEU A 114 -5.08 -19.62 -1.27
CA LEU A 114 -6.38 -20.30 -1.29
C LEU A 114 -7.08 -20.20 0.06
N ASP A 115 -6.34 -20.30 1.16
CA ASP A 115 -6.89 -20.14 2.50
C ASP A 115 -7.38 -18.71 2.76
N GLN A 116 -6.60 -17.69 2.36
CA GLN A 116 -6.94 -16.27 2.49
C GLN A 116 -8.20 -15.85 1.71
N THR A 117 -8.66 -16.66 0.76
CA THR A 117 -9.90 -16.40 -0.01
C THR A 117 -11.14 -17.08 0.57
N ARG A 118 -10.99 -17.90 1.61
CA ARG A 118 -12.07 -18.69 2.23
C ARG A 118 -12.57 -18.10 3.55
N ALA A 119 -11.88 -17.08 4.08
CA ALA A 119 -12.20 -16.38 5.31
C ALA A 119 -12.99 -15.10 5.07
#